data_AF-A0A838WD01-F1
#
_entry.id   AF-A0A838WD01-F1
#
_cell.length_a   1.000
_cell.length_b   1.000
_cell.length_c   1.000
_cell.angle_alpha   90.00
_cell.angle_beta   90.00
_cell.angle_gamma   90.00
#
_symmetry.space_group_name_H-M   'P 1'
#
loop_
_entity.id
_entity.type
_entity.pdbx_description
1 polymer ?
#
loop_
_entity_poly.entity_id
_entity_poly.type
_entity_poly.pdbx_seq_one_letter_code
_entity_poly.pdbx_strand_id
1 'polypeptide(L)'
;LDRHVAVAAALVDRVDAAEVEAVVTAAGREIRDLLRIMAVHPATRRALGDEVVSWGERLSSFLVAAVLRARDLPARWVDARACIRTNEEHGRAALFMERTVEETRRTLLPLFTVGEVPVLGGFIGSAETGATTTLGRGGSDYTAALTGAALEAREIQIWTDVAGFLTADPRVVPHARRIKRMSYEEAAELAYFGAKVLHPKTIQPAVEREIPVRICSSRAPEAGGTLIGPFVESAPRGVRAIAHKAGVIVIRITSSRMLGAYGFLRTLFEIFDRHRTVVDVVTTSEVSVSLSLDDTEALPALLPELEALGQVEVEAGNAIVCVVGAGLRRSTTRTTIKRIRCATSTTRPAAAASGVSKRSGESRKAIVKCGGELTRHRYACRSNTLPLPAVTARS
;
A
#
# COMPACT_ATOMS: atom_id res chain seq x y z
N LEU A 1 26.54 -8.98 2.15
CA LEU A 1 27.32 -8.79 0.90
C LEU A 1 27.47 -10.13 0.18
N ASP A 2 27.82 -11.19 0.89
CA ASP A 2 27.99 -12.57 0.37
C ASP A 2 26.84 -13.07 -0.51
N ARG A 3 25.59 -12.73 -0.15
CA ARG A 3 24.41 -13.05 -0.97
C ARG A 3 24.51 -12.47 -2.40
N HIS A 4 25.04 -11.27 -2.59
CA HIS A 4 25.19 -10.68 -3.92
C HIS A 4 26.24 -11.44 -4.74
N VAL A 5 27.38 -11.78 -4.12
CA VAL A 5 28.44 -12.57 -4.77
C VAL A 5 27.92 -13.96 -5.16
N ALA A 6 27.20 -14.62 -4.26
CA ALA A 6 26.61 -15.93 -4.52
C ALA A 6 25.59 -15.90 -5.68
N VAL A 7 24.76 -14.86 -5.75
CA VAL A 7 23.78 -14.71 -6.84
C VAL A 7 24.48 -14.37 -8.16
N ALA A 8 25.51 -13.51 -8.14
CA ALA A 8 26.30 -13.21 -9.32
C ALA A 8 26.96 -14.47 -9.89
N ALA A 9 27.66 -15.23 -9.05
CA ALA A 9 28.29 -16.49 -9.44
C ALA A 9 27.31 -17.52 -10.03
N ALA A 10 26.03 -17.45 -9.66
CA ALA A 10 24.99 -18.36 -10.15
C ALA A 10 24.28 -17.90 -11.44
N LEU A 11 24.25 -16.59 -11.73
CA LEU A 11 23.32 -16.03 -12.73
C LEU A 11 23.99 -15.24 -13.88
N VAL A 12 25.27 -14.92 -13.78
CA VAL A 12 26.04 -14.21 -14.81
C VAL A 12 27.30 -14.99 -15.18
N ASP A 13 27.97 -14.57 -16.27
CA ASP A 13 29.24 -15.18 -16.68
C ASP A 13 30.38 -14.83 -15.71
N ARG A 14 31.56 -15.43 -15.93
CA ARG A 14 32.72 -15.22 -15.04
C ARG A 14 33.23 -13.78 -15.03
N VAL A 15 33.09 -13.04 -16.13
CA VAL A 15 33.61 -11.67 -16.25
C VAL A 15 32.68 -10.72 -15.50
N ASP A 16 31.38 -10.80 -15.75
CA ASP A 16 30.36 -10.04 -15.04
C ASP A 16 30.34 -10.38 -13.54
N ALA A 17 30.54 -11.65 -13.17
CA ALA A 17 30.60 -12.06 -11.77
C ALA A 17 31.78 -11.39 -11.04
N ALA A 18 32.95 -11.31 -11.68
CA ALA A 18 34.12 -10.65 -11.13
C ALA A 18 33.92 -9.13 -10.99
N GLU A 19 33.24 -8.49 -11.95
CA GLU A 19 32.85 -7.08 -11.87
C GLU A 19 31.94 -6.84 -10.65
N VAL A 20 30.89 -7.65 -10.49
CA VAL A 20 29.97 -7.55 -9.35
C VAL A 20 30.71 -7.76 -8.03
N GLU A 21 31.60 -8.75 -7.94
CA GLU A 21 32.38 -9.01 -6.72
C GLU A 21 33.28 -7.82 -6.35
N ALA A 22 33.92 -7.19 -7.33
CA ALA A 22 34.74 -6.00 -7.11
C ALA A 22 33.90 -4.83 -6.56
N VAL A 23 32.72 -4.58 -7.14
CA VAL A 23 31.79 -3.53 -6.69
C VAL A 23 31.27 -3.81 -5.28
N VAL A 24 30.87 -5.05 -5.00
CA VAL A 24 30.38 -5.49 -3.67
C VAL A 24 31.48 -5.36 -2.62
N THR A 25 32.73 -5.68 -2.97
CA THR A 25 33.89 -5.56 -2.07
C THR A 25 34.19 -4.10 -1.75
N ALA A 26 34.16 -3.22 -2.76
CA ALA A 26 34.34 -1.78 -2.58
C ALA A 26 33.23 -1.20 -1.68
N ALA A 27 31.97 -1.50 -1.96
CA ALA A 27 30.84 -1.10 -1.13
C ALA A 27 30.97 -1.59 0.31
N GLY A 28 31.45 -2.82 0.51
CA GLY A 28 31.68 -3.37 1.84
C GLY A 28 32.73 -2.62 2.65
N ARG A 29 33.76 -2.07 2.01
CA ARG A 29 34.73 -1.20 2.68
C ARG A 29 34.07 0.11 3.12
N GLU A 30 33.37 0.76 2.19
CA GLU A 30 32.70 2.04 2.45
C GLU A 30 31.63 1.93 3.55
N ILE A 31 30.77 0.91 3.50
CA ILE A 31 29.78 0.65 4.56
C ILE A 31 30.46 0.50 5.92
N ARG A 32 31.57 -0.23 6.02
CA ARG A 32 32.29 -0.40 7.29
C ARG A 32 32.84 0.92 7.81
N ASP A 33 33.37 1.76 6.94
CA ASP A 33 33.92 3.06 7.32
C ASP A 33 32.83 4.02 7.76
N LEU A 34 31.69 4.06 7.05
CA LEU A 34 30.51 4.83 7.45
C LEU A 34 29.97 4.38 8.82
N LEU A 35 29.87 3.08 9.06
CA LEU A 35 29.41 2.53 10.35
C LEU A 35 30.36 2.90 11.50
N ARG A 36 31.67 2.93 11.26
CA ARG A 36 32.66 3.40 12.26
C ARG A 36 32.45 4.88 12.58
N ILE A 37 32.24 5.72 11.57
CA ILE A 37 31.97 7.16 11.77
C ILE A 37 30.68 7.35 12.56
N MET A 38 29.61 6.63 12.22
CA MET A 38 28.31 6.69 12.91
C MET A 38 28.38 6.29 14.39
N ALA A 39 29.29 5.38 14.73
CA ALA A 39 29.51 4.95 16.11
C ALA A 39 30.12 6.07 16.96
N VAL A 40 31.02 6.87 16.38
CA VAL A 40 31.75 7.94 17.07
C VAL A 40 31.00 9.28 17.04
N HIS A 41 30.21 9.55 15.99
CA HIS A 41 29.51 10.83 15.78
C HIS A 41 27.99 10.64 15.73
N PRO A 42 27.27 10.66 16.87
CA PRO A 42 25.83 10.44 16.90
C PRO A 42 25.00 11.37 16.02
N ALA A 43 25.47 12.61 15.83
CA ALA A 43 24.79 13.63 15.02
C ALA A 43 24.70 13.24 13.52
N THR A 44 25.61 12.40 13.02
CA THR A 44 25.65 12.01 11.59
C THR A 44 24.81 10.77 11.28
N ARG A 45 24.26 10.10 12.30
CA ARG A 45 23.57 8.80 12.15
C ARG A 45 22.41 8.80 11.16
N ARG A 46 21.66 9.91 11.05
CA ARG A 46 20.53 10.01 10.13
C ARG A 46 21.02 10.08 8.68
N ALA A 47 21.91 11.03 8.38
CA ALA A 47 22.47 11.22 7.05
C ALA A 47 23.27 10.00 6.57
N LEU A 48 24.21 9.51 7.39
CA LEU A 48 25.00 8.33 7.05
C LEU A 48 24.17 7.05 7.07
N GLY A 49 23.08 7.01 7.85
CA GLY A 49 22.13 5.90 7.84
C GLY A 49 21.45 5.74 6.49
N ASP A 50 21.03 6.84 5.86
CA ASP A 50 20.46 6.81 4.50
C ASP A 50 21.50 6.32 3.48
N GLU A 51 22.75 6.78 3.55
CA GLU A 51 23.84 6.29 2.68
C GLU A 51 24.07 4.78 2.86
N VAL A 52 24.19 4.30 4.10
CA VAL A 52 24.42 2.87 4.40
C VAL A 52 23.28 2.01 3.87
N VAL A 53 22.03 2.39 4.09
CA VAL A 53 20.87 1.61 3.62
C VAL A 53 20.75 1.69 2.09
N SER A 54 21.15 2.79 1.45
CA SER A 54 21.09 2.95 -0.01
C SER A 54 21.88 1.89 -0.78
N TRP A 55 22.96 1.37 -0.18
CA TRP A 55 23.77 0.34 -0.80
C TRP A 55 23.00 -0.94 -1.13
N GLY A 56 21.94 -1.24 -0.38
CA GLY A 56 21.07 -2.38 -0.68
C GLY A 56 20.47 -2.26 -2.09
N GLU A 57 19.89 -1.10 -2.42
CA GLU A 57 19.23 -0.83 -3.70
C GLU A 57 20.24 -0.60 -4.84
N ARG A 58 21.39 0.01 -4.53
CA ARG A 58 22.47 0.23 -5.52
C ARG A 58 23.09 -1.09 -5.96
N LEU A 59 23.42 -1.97 -5.02
CA LEU A 59 24.01 -3.28 -5.33
C LEU A 59 23.00 -4.23 -5.99
N SER A 60 21.74 -4.23 -5.55
CA SER A 60 20.71 -5.08 -6.13
C SER A 60 20.38 -4.69 -7.57
N SER A 61 20.19 -3.39 -7.84
CA SER A 61 19.94 -2.89 -9.21
C SER A 61 21.14 -3.10 -10.14
N PHE A 62 22.37 -2.94 -9.63
CA PHE A 62 23.59 -3.22 -10.39
C PHE A 62 23.65 -4.69 -10.82
N LEU A 63 23.39 -5.60 -9.88
CA LEU A 63 23.35 -7.04 -10.15
C LEU A 63 22.23 -7.40 -11.13
N VAL A 64 21.03 -6.81 -11.00
CA VAL A 64 19.94 -7.05 -11.96
C VAL A 64 20.34 -6.62 -13.37
N ALA A 65 21.00 -5.46 -13.53
CA ALA A 65 21.50 -5.03 -14.84
C ALA A 65 22.49 -6.04 -15.44
N ALA A 66 23.44 -6.55 -14.64
CA ALA A 66 24.38 -7.58 -15.08
C ALA A 66 23.65 -8.88 -15.48
N VAL A 67 22.68 -9.33 -14.68
CA VAL A 67 21.85 -10.52 -14.96
C VAL A 67 21.07 -10.40 -16.26
N LEU A 68 20.58 -9.20 -16.60
CA LEU A 68 19.90 -8.92 -17.86
C LEU A 68 20.88 -8.91 -19.04
N ARG A 69 22.06 -8.31 -18.89
CA ARG A 69 23.11 -8.35 -19.94
C ARG A 69 23.57 -9.76 -20.25
N ALA A 70 23.77 -10.59 -19.23
CA ALA A 70 24.10 -12.01 -19.40
C ALA A 70 22.98 -12.84 -20.06
N ARG A 71 21.80 -12.24 -20.29
CA ARG A 71 20.64 -12.81 -21.01
C ARG A 71 20.37 -12.07 -22.31
N ASP A 72 21.39 -11.43 -22.89
CA ASP A 72 21.34 -10.71 -24.16
C ASP A 72 20.36 -9.54 -24.19
N LEU A 73 20.00 -8.98 -23.03
CA LEU A 73 19.24 -7.75 -22.94
C LEU A 73 20.19 -6.57 -22.74
N PRO A 74 20.10 -5.49 -23.54
CA PRO A 74 20.99 -4.32 -23.46
C PRO A 74 20.70 -3.47 -22.21
N ALA A 75 20.96 -4.00 -21.02
CA ALA A 75 20.61 -3.38 -19.76
C ALA A 75 21.71 -2.47 -19.22
N ARG A 76 21.31 -1.25 -18.83
CA ARG A 76 22.19 -0.21 -18.26
C ARG A 76 21.83 0.03 -16.81
N TRP A 77 22.78 -0.13 -15.91
CA TRP A 77 22.60 0.31 -14.52
C TRP A 77 22.62 1.84 -14.46
N VAL A 78 21.65 2.41 -13.74
CA VAL A 78 21.51 3.85 -13.48
C VAL A 78 21.38 4.06 -11.98
N ASP A 79 22.20 4.95 -11.42
CA ASP A 79 22.04 5.38 -10.04
C ASP A 79 20.77 6.24 -9.91
N ALA A 80 19.78 5.77 -9.15
CA ALA A 80 18.52 6.47 -8.97
C ALA A 80 18.68 7.87 -8.37
N ARG A 81 19.79 8.13 -7.65
CA ARG A 81 20.13 9.46 -7.12
C ARG A 81 20.38 10.51 -8.20
N ALA A 82 20.66 10.09 -9.45
CA ALA A 82 20.71 10.99 -10.59
C ALA A 82 19.31 11.47 -11.02
N CYS A 83 18.28 10.68 -10.75
CA CYS A 83 16.89 10.92 -11.17
C CYS A 83 16.03 11.54 -10.04
N ILE A 84 16.16 11.02 -8.81
CA ILE A 84 15.25 11.31 -7.70
C ILE A 84 15.84 12.41 -6.81
N ARG A 85 15.19 13.57 -6.77
CA ARG A 85 15.64 14.76 -6.03
C ARG A 85 14.75 15.04 -4.83
N THR A 86 15.36 15.24 -3.65
CA THR A 86 14.64 15.40 -2.39
C THR A 86 15.17 16.54 -1.54
N ASN A 87 14.45 16.89 -0.47
CA ASN A 87 15.01 17.63 0.65
C ASN A 87 15.94 16.75 1.52
N GLU A 88 16.50 17.30 2.60
CA GLU A 88 17.39 16.61 3.54
C GLU A 88 16.68 16.00 4.77
N GLU A 89 15.37 15.72 4.69
CA GLU A 89 14.65 15.06 5.78
C GLU A 89 14.96 13.55 5.79
N HIS A 90 16.17 13.20 6.23
CA HIS A 90 16.70 11.84 6.21
C HIS A 90 15.76 10.79 6.85
N GLY A 91 15.61 9.65 6.17
CA GLY A 91 14.69 8.56 6.52
C GLY A 91 13.27 8.70 5.96
N ARG A 92 12.86 9.88 5.50
CA ARG A 92 11.52 10.17 4.94
C ARG A 92 11.50 11.39 4.04
N ALA A 93 12.52 11.52 3.19
CA ALA A 93 12.76 12.75 2.45
C ALA A 93 11.59 13.06 1.50
N ALA A 94 11.20 14.34 1.46
CA ALA A 94 10.17 14.84 0.56
C ALA A 94 10.78 15.16 -0.81
N LEU A 95 10.03 14.89 -1.88
CA LEU A 95 10.51 15.06 -3.25
C LEU A 95 10.37 16.50 -3.73
N PHE A 96 11.35 16.93 -4.52
CA PHE A 96 11.19 18.04 -5.44
C PHE A 96 10.64 17.49 -6.76
N MET A 97 9.32 17.52 -6.90
CA MET A 97 8.59 16.84 -7.98
C MET A 97 9.05 17.30 -9.38
N GLU A 98 9.09 18.62 -9.61
CA GLU A 98 9.48 19.18 -10.91
C GLU A 98 10.90 18.77 -11.31
N ARG A 99 11.86 18.94 -10.39
CA ARG A 99 13.26 18.53 -10.61
C ARG A 99 13.40 17.03 -10.81
N THR A 100 12.67 16.22 -10.04
CA THR A 100 12.70 14.76 -10.19
C THR A 100 12.22 14.36 -11.58
N VAL A 101 11.15 14.98 -12.09
CA VAL A 101 10.65 14.71 -13.46
C VAL A 101 11.69 15.10 -14.51
N GLU A 102 12.25 16.31 -14.40
CA GLU A 102 13.28 16.81 -15.31
C GLU A 102 14.50 15.90 -15.35
N GLU A 103 15.07 15.59 -14.18
CA GLU A 103 16.28 14.78 -14.04
C GLU A 103 16.07 13.32 -14.47
N THR A 104 14.90 12.76 -14.16
CA THR A 104 14.51 11.41 -14.61
C THR A 104 14.46 11.37 -16.14
N ARG A 105 13.81 12.35 -16.78
CA ARG A 105 13.73 12.40 -18.25
C ARG A 105 15.11 12.62 -18.87
N ARG A 106 15.89 13.55 -18.33
CA ARG A 106 17.26 13.86 -18.78
C ARG A 106 18.16 12.62 -18.73
N THR A 107 18.04 11.82 -17.68
CA THR A 107 18.90 10.64 -17.45
C THR A 107 18.43 9.43 -18.26
N LEU A 108 17.11 9.17 -18.31
CA LEU A 108 16.59 7.91 -18.85
C LEU A 108 16.19 7.97 -20.33
N LEU A 109 15.69 9.10 -20.84
CA LEU A 109 15.25 9.20 -22.24
C LEU A 109 16.36 8.86 -23.26
N PRO A 110 17.62 9.31 -23.09
CA PRO A 110 18.70 8.96 -24.03
C PRO A 110 19.03 7.47 -24.08
N LEU A 111 18.72 6.71 -23.03
CA LEU A 111 18.97 5.26 -23.01
C LEU A 111 17.96 4.52 -23.87
N PHE A 112 16.70 4.95 -23.86
CA PHE A 112 15.67 4.37 -24.71
C PHE A 112 15.90 4.63 -26.20
N THR A 113 16.52 5.75 -26.58
CA THR A 113 16.80 6.06 -28.00
C THR A 113 17.86 5.13 -28.61
N VAL A 114 18.78 4.60 -27.80
CA VAL A 114 19.77 3.61 -28.20
C VAL A 114 19.33 2.16 -27.92
N GLY A 115 18.09 1.96 -27.48
CA GLY A 115 17.51 0.65 -27.22
C GLY A 115 17.99 -0.01 -25.92
N GLU A 116 18.59 0.74 -24.99
CA GLU A 116 19.01 0.21 -23.69
C GLU A 116 17.83 0.16 -22.69
N VAL A 117 17.86 -0.83 -21.81
CA VAL A 117 16.91 -1.00 -20.69
C VAL A 117 17.54 -0.43 -19.41
N PRO A 118 17.11 0.75 -18.93
CA PRO A 118 17.62 1.29 -17.68
C PRO A 118 17.15 0.47 -16.47
N VAL A 119 18.07 0.18 -15.56
CA VAL A 119 17.82 -0.51 -14.30
C VAL A 119 18.31 0.38 -13.16
N LEU A 120 17.38 0.81 -12.30
CA LEU A 120 17.66 1.69 -11.17
C LEU A 120 17.12 1.10 -9.86
N GLY A 121 17.78 1.43 -8.75
CA GLY A 121 17.32 1.08 -7.41
C GLY A 121 16.14 1.94 -6.96
N GLY A 122 15.17 1.34 -6.28
CA GLY A 122 14.06 2.10 -5.69
C GLY A 122 14.47 2.79 -4.39
N PHE A 123 13.52 3.46 -3.71
CA PHE A 123 13.62 3.91 -2.31
C PHE A 123 14.62 5.05 -2.01
N ILE A 124 15.63 5.25 -2.85
CA ILE A 124 16.73 6.19 -2.63
C ILE A 124 16.59 7.45 -3.50
N GLY A 125 17.17 8.54 -3.02
CA GLY A 125 17.27 9.82 -3.73
C GLY A 125 18.49 10.61 -3.31
N SER A 126 18.60 11.83 -3.84
CA SER A 126 19.67 12.77 -3.53
C SER A 126 19.09 14.11 -3.13
N ALA A 127 19.60 14.66 -2.04
CA ALA A 127 19.46 16.07 -1.71
C ALA A 127 20.20 16.96 -2.71
N GLU A 128 19.89 18.26 -2.71
CA GLU A 128 20.59 19.26 -3.54
C GLU A 128 22.08 19.37 -3.21
N THR A 129 22.47 19.09 -1.97
CA THR A 129 23.87 19.04 -1.52
C THR A 129 24.63 17.81 -2.04
N GLY A 130 23.93 16.87 -2.68
CA GLY A 130 24.48 15.57 -3.09
C GLY A 130 24.40 14.49 -2.01
N ALA A 131 23.90 14.81 -0.80
CA ALA A 131 23.70 13.81 0.24
C ALA A 131 22.64 12.78 -0.17
N THR A 132 22.91 11.50 0.09
CA THR A 132 21.93 10.44 -0.14
C THR A 132 20.79 10.52 0.86
N THR A 133 19.58 10.30 0.36
CA THR A 133 18.34 10.33 1.13
C THR A 133 17.50 9.10 0.85
N THR A 134 16.59 8.79 1.76
CA THR A 134 15.61 7.71 1.58
C THR A 134 14.17 8.21 1.68
N LEU A 135 13.28 7.60 0.89
CA LEU A 135 11.86 7.99 0.77
C LEU A 135 10.96 7.38 1.86
N GLY A 136 11.53 6.59 2.77
CA GLY A 136 10.78 5.85 3.79
C GLY A 136 10.09 4.58 3.26
N ARG A 137 9.18 4.01 4.07
CA ARG A 137 8.51 2.73 3.73
C ARG A 137 7.68 2.86 2.45
N GLY A 138 7.79 1.84 1.59
CA GLY A 138 7.14 1.84 0.27
C GLY A 138 7.87 2.71 -0.75
N GLY A 139 9.09 3.18 -0.43
CA GLY A 139 9.86 4.05 -1.31
C GLY A 139 10.14 3.47 -2.69
N SER A 140 10.33 2.15 -2.82
CA SER A 140 10.56 1.53 -4.14
C SER A 140 9.32 1.55 -5.04
N ASP A 141 8.14 1.28 -4.49
CA ASP A 141 6.86 1.45 -5.21
C ASP A 141 6.67 2.92 -5.61
N TYR A 142 7.06 3.83 -4.72
CA TYR A 142 6.97 5.27 -4.98
C TYR A 142 7.91 5.69 -6.10
N THR A 143 9.18 5.25 -6.08
CA THR A 143 10.14 5.47 -7.17
C THR A 143 9.61 4.94 -8.50
N ALA A 144 8.99 3.76 -8.52
CA ALA A 144 8.38 3.20 -9.73
C ALA A 144 7.23 4.08 -10.27
N ALA A 145 6.34 4.54 -9.38
CA ALA A 145 5.24 5.42 -9.76
C ALA A 145 5.73 6.78 -10.27
N LEU A 146 6.73 7.37 -9.62
CA LEU A 146 7.36 8.63 -10.01
C LEU A 146 8.04 8.51 -11.37
N THR A 147 8.82 7.45 -11.57
CA THR A 147 9.54 7.22 -12.83
C THR A 147 8.55 6.99 -13.97
N GLY A 148 7.51 6.18 -13.74
CA GLY A 148 6.45 5.97 -14.71
C GLY A 148 5.69 7.26 -15.05
N ALA A 149 5.37 8.08 -14.05
CA ALA A 149 4.74 9.39 -14.26
C ALA A 149 5.65 10.38 -15.01
N ALA A 150 6.95 10.42 -14.67
CA ALA A 150 7.93 11.29 -15.31
C ALA A 150 8.17 10.94 -16.79
N LEU A 151 8.10 9.65 -17.13
CA LEU A 151 8.27 9.13 -18.48
C LEU A 151 6.95 8.98 -19.26
N GLU A 152 5.82 9.35 -18.67
CA GLU A 152 4.48 9.15 -19.25
C GLU A 152 4.24 7.70 -19.69
N ALA A 153 4.65 6.76 -18.83
CA ALA A 153 4.55 5.34 -19.10
C ALA A 153 3.10 4.92 -19.36
N ARG A 154 2.92 3.99 -20.30
CA ARG A 154 1.60 3.41 -20.59
C ARG A 154 1.03 2.59 -19.43
N GLU A 155 1.91 1.95 -18.66
CA GLU A 155 1.55 1.08 -17.53
C GLU A 155 2.75 1.01 -16.57
N ILE A 156 2.49 0.97 -15.27
CA ILE A 156 3.49 0.68 -14.23
C ILE A 156 3.21 -0.71 -13.67
N GLN A 157 4.23 -1.57 -13.59
CA GLN A 157 4.08 -2.93 -13.03
C GLN A 157 4.82 -3.06 -11.71
N ILE A 158 4.10 -3.46 -10.67
CA ILE A 158 4.64 -3.78 -9.34
C ILE A 158 4.67 -5.30 -9.20
N TRP A 159 5.87 -5.87 -9.16
CA TRP A 159 6.10 -7.30 -9.05
C TRP A 159 6.36 -7.69 -7.59
N THR A 160 5.43 -8.43 -7.00
CA THR A 160 5.43 -8.82 -5.59
C THR A 160 5.25 -10.34 -5.44
N ASP A 161 5.04 -10.85 -4.23
CA ASP A 161 4.80 -12.28 -3.97
C ASP A 161 3.33 -12.69 -4.19
N VAL A 162 2.40 -11.75 -4.26
CA VAL A 162 0.97 -11.97 -4.50
C VAL A 162 0.55 -11.72 -5.95
N ALA A 163 -0.34 -12.56 -6.49
CA ALA A 163 -0.86 -12.46 -7.85
C ALA A 163 -1.99 -11.43 -8.00
N GLY A 164 -1.80 -10.24 -7.42
CA GLY A 164 -2.78 -9.14 -7.41
C GLY A 164 -3.83 -9.24 -6.31
N PHE A 165 -4.90 -8.46 -6.45
CA PHE A 165 -6.01 -8.44 -5.50
C PHE A 165 -6.94 -9.63 -5.71
N LEU A 166 -7.38 -10.20 -4.59
CA LEU A 166 -8.36 -11.28 -4.54
C LEU A 166 -9.70 -10.76 -4.01
N THR A 167 -10.79 -11.45 -4.32
CA THR A 167 -12.14 -11.11 -3.84
C THR A 167 -12.28 -11.20 -2.31
N ALA A 168 -11.40 -11.96 -1.65
CA ALA A 168 -11.28 -12.07 -0.20
C ALA A 168 -9.91 -12.66 0.17
N ASP A 169 -9.54 -12.67 1.45
CA ASP A 169 -8.35 -13.36 1.92
C ASP A 169 -8.48 -14.88 1.66
N PRO A 170 -7.59 -15.50 0.86
CA PRO A 170 -7.68 -16.91 0.49
C PRO A 170 -7.48 -17.86 1.68
N ARG A 171 -6.84 -17.39 2.76
CA ARG A 171 -6.68 -18.16 4.02
C ARG A 171 -8.01 -18.30 4.76
N VAL A 172 -8.94 -17.38 4.54
CA VAL A 172 -10.27 -17.37 5.16
C VAL A 172 -11.33 -17.88 4.18
N VAL A 173 -11.18 -17.58 2.89
CA VAL A 173 -12.09 -17.98 1.82
C VAL A 173 -11.30 -18.71 0.73
N PRO A 174 -11.19 -20.05 0.80
CA PRO A 174 -10.36 -20.83 -0.13
C PRO A 174 -10.69 -20.65 -1.61
N HIS A 175 -11.94 -20.29 -1.92
CA HIS A 175 -12.41 -20.04 -3.29
C HIS A 175 -12.31 -18.55 -3.71
N ALA A 176 -11.49 -17.75 -3.02
CA ALA A 176 -11.25 -16.37 -3.41
C ALA A 176 -10.67 -16.32 -4.83
N ARG A 177 -11.21 -15.42 -5.66
CA ARG A 177 -10.81 -15.29 -7.06
C ARG A 177 -10.02 -14.02 -7.27
N ARG A 178 -9.12 -14.03 -8.25
CA ARG A 178 -8.38 -12.83 -8.67
C ARG A 178 -9.32 -11.82 -9.32
N ILE A 179 -9.15 -10.57 -8.92
CA ILE A 179 -9.79 -9.42 -9.52
C ILE A 179 -8.93 -8.97 -10.68
N LYS A 180 -9.44 -9.06 -11.91
CA LYS A 180 -8.66 -8.74 -13.12
C LYS A 180 -8.42 -7.23 -13.26
N ARG A 181 -9.42 -6.42 -12.93
CA ARG A 181 -9.42 -4.96 -13.06
C ARG A 181 -10.18 -4.33 -11.90
N MET A 182 -9.71 -3.19 -11.40
CA MET A 182 -10.37 -2.40 -10.35
C MET A 182 -9.99 -0.92 -10.43
N SER A 183 -10.78 -0.04 -9.81
CA SER A 183 -10.44 1.39 -9.72
C SER A 183 -9.36 1.68 -8.67
N TYR A 184 -8.72 2.84 -8.76
CA TYR A 184 -7.77 3.30 -7.73
C TYR A 184 -8.42 3.38 -6.35
N GLU A 185 -9.67 3.85 -6.30
CA GLU A 185 -10.44 4.01 -5.08
C GLU A 185 -10.83 2.66 -4.46
N GLU A 186 -11.16 1.66 -5.28
CA GLU A 186 -11.39 0.29 -4.81
C GLU A 186 -10.10 -0.31 -4.23
N ALA A 187 -8.96 -0.07 -4.89
CA ALA A 187 -7.67 -0.59 -4.46
C ALA A 187 -7.22 0.04 -3.14
N ALA A 188 -7.39 1.36 -3.00
CA ALA A 188 -7.12 2.09 -1.77
C ALA A 188 -7.99 1.57 -0.59
N GLU A 189 -9.28 1.38 -0.85
CA GLU A 189 -10.19 0.44 -0.18
C GLU A 189 -9.54 -0.76 0.45
N LEU A 190 -9.24 -1.71 -0.42
CA LEU A 190 -8.83 -3.01 0.02
C LEU A 190 -7.49 -2.94 0.76
N ALA A 191 -6.56 -2.11 0.27
CA ALA A 191 -5.27 -1.89 0.89
C ALA A 191 -5.38 -1.41 2.34
N TYR A 192 -6.21 -0.39 2.58
CA TYR A 192 -6.40 0.18 3.91
C TYR A 192 -6.96 -0.84 4.91
N PHE A 193 -7.97 -1.62 4.49
CA PHE A 193 -8.68 -2.55 5.37
C PHE A 193 -8.13 -3.98 5.38
N GLY A 194 -6.86 -4.18 5.00
CA GLY A 194 -6.13 -5.43 5.29
C GLY A 194 -5.64 -6.21 4.07
N ALA A 195 -6.00 -5.84 2.85
CA ALA A 195 -5.40 -6.41 1.64
C ALA A 195 -4.07 -5.71 1.34
N LYS A 196 -3.05 -5.98 2.17
CA LYS A 196 -1.71 -5.34 2.18
C LYS A 196 -0.88 -5.65 0.92
N VAL A 197 -1.35 -5.20 -0.22
CA VAL A 197 -0.73 -5.44 -1.53
C VAL A 197 0.04 -4.21 -2.01
N LEU A 198 -0.47 -3.03 -1.70
CA LEU A 198 0.05 -1.75 -2.19
C LEU A 198 -0.36 -0.64 -1.23
N HIS A 199 0.54 0.30 -0.93
CA HIS A 199 0.18 1.46 -0.13
C HIS A 199 -0.35 2.60 -1.04
N PRO A 200 -1.55 3.17 -0.81
CA PRO A 200 -2.14 4.13 -1.75
C PRO A 200 -1.27 5.35 -2.05
N LYS A 201 -0.54 5.86 -1.04
CA LYS A 201 0.38 6.99 -1.21
C LYS A 201 1.51 6.72 -2.20
N THR A 202 1.95 5.47 -2.37
CA THR A 202 3.10 5.16 -3.24
C THR A 202 2.74 5.22 -4.72
N ILE A 203 1.46 5.05 -5.08
CA ILE A 203 1.01 5.17 -6.47
C ILE A 203 0.36 6.51 -6.81
N GLN A 204 0.38 7.47 -5.89
CA GLN A 204 -0.23 8.77 -6.09
C GLN A 204 0.23 9.47 -7.40
N PRO A 205 1.52 9.45 -7.80
CA PRO A 205 1.95 10.03 -9.07
C PRO A 205 1.31 9.36 -10.30
N ALA A 206 1.07 8.05 -10.22
CA ALA A 206 0.39 7.29 -11.27
C ALA A 206 -1.11 7.65 -11.33
N VAL A 207 -1.75 7.82 -10.17
CA VAL A 207 -3.16 8.25 -10.06
C VAL A 207 -3.35 9.64 -10.69
N GLU A 208 -2.48 10.60 -10.37
CA GLU A 208 -2.56 11.99 -10.89
C GLU A 208 -2.37 12.09 -12.40
N ARG A 209 -1.64 11.15 -13.00
CA ARG A 209 -1.44 11.05 -14.44
C ARG A 209 -2.35 10.02 -15.11
N GLU A 210 -3.28 9.44 -14.37
CA GLU A 210 -4.18 8.38 -14.81
C GLU A 210 -3.46 7.14 -15.41
N ILE A 211 -2.20 6.90 -15.04
CA ILE A 211 -1.37 5.79 -15.52
C ILE A 211 -1.75 4.48 -14.81
N PRO A 212 -2.27 3.47 -15.53
CA PRO A 212 -2.64 2.20 -14.92
C PRO A 212 -1.47 1.50 -14.20
N VAL A 213 -1.74 0.96 -13.02
CA VAL A 213 -0.79 0.20 -12.21
C VAL A 213 -1.21 -1.26 -12.17
N ARG A 214 -0.33 -2.18 -12.58
CA ARG A 214 -0.57 -3.63 -12.51
C ARG A 214 0.20 -4.24 -11.35
N ILE A 215 -0.50 -4.99 -10.50
CA ILE A 215 0.13 -5.83 -9.48
C ILE A 215 0.33 -7.23 -10.04
N CYS A 216 1.59 -7.67 -10.14
CA CYS A 216 2.02 -8.96 -10.66
C CYS A 216 2.67 -9.82 -9.56
N SER A 217 2.70 -11.14 -9.75
CA SER A 217 3.47 -12.04 -8.88
C SER A 217 4.77 -12.46 -9.56
N SER A 218 5.91 -12.26 -8.91
CA SER A 218 7.20 -12.79 -9.34
C SER A 218 7.28 -14.32 -9.20
N ARG A 219 6.40 -14.93 -8.39
CA ARG A 219 6.31 -16.38 -8.20
C ARG A 219 5.35 -17.07 -9.17
N ALA A 220 4.46 -16.32 -9.81
CA ALA A 220 3.53 -16.80 -10.83
C ALA A 220 3.34 -15.74 -11.93
N PRO A 221 4.37 -15.49 -12.78
CA PRO A 221 4.35 -14.42 -13.77
C PRO A 221 3.19 -14.52 -14.78
N GLU A 222 2.81 -15.74 -15.14
CA GLU A 222 1.71 -16.07 -16.04
C GLU A 222 0.31 -15.81 -15.46
N ALA A 223 0.19 -15.51 -14.16
CA ALA A 223 -1.09 -15.28 -13.50
C ALA A 223 -1.80 -13.99 -13.97
N GLY A 224 -1.09 -13.07 -14.64
CA GLY A 224 -1.63 -11.86 -15.28
C GLY A 224 -1.99 -10.67 -14.36
N GLY A 225 -2.00 -10.89 -13.04
CA GLY A 225 -2.07 -9.83 -12.03
C GLY A 225 -3.41 -9.08 -11.95
N THR A 226 -3.44 -7.95 -11.25
CA THR A 226 -4.60 -7.04 -11.17
C THR A 226 -4.23 -5.69 -11.77
N LEU A 227 -4.98 -5.23 -12.76
CA LEU A 227 -4.80 -3.88 -13.33
C LEU A 227 -5.67 -2.87 -12.59
N ILE A 228 -5.04 -1.85 -12.02
CA ILE A 228 -5.66 -0.75 -11.29
C ILE A 228 -5.59 0.49 -12.17
N GLY A 229 -6.70 1.21 -12.34
CA GLY A 229 -6.75 2.35 -13.25
C GLY A 229 -7.99 3.21 -13.10
N PRO A 230 -8.20 4.20 -13.98
CA PRO A 230 -9.36 5.10 -13.96
C PRO A 230 -10.63 4.40 -14.51
N PHE A 231 -10.98 3.21 -14.01
CA PHE A 231 -11.98 2.31 -14.64
C PHE A 231 -13.42 2.45 -14.10
N VAL A 232 -13.76 3.58 -13.48
CA VAL A 232 -14.98 3.78 -12.67
C VAL A 232 -16.29 3.40 -13.40
N GLU A 233 -16.40 3.69 -14.69
CA GLU A 233 -17.66 3.52 -15.45
C GLU A 233 -17.91 2.09 -15.96
N SER A 234 -16.86 1.28 -16.09
CA SER A 234 -16.92 -0.07 -16.71
C SER A 234 -17.14 -1.21 -15.72
N ALA A 235 -17.25 -0.89 -14.42
CA ALA A 235 -17.34 -1.87 -13.36
C ALA A 235 -18.78 -2.44 -13.22
N PRO A 236 -19.00 -3.77 -13.39
CA PRO A 236 -20.20 -4.46 -12.90
C PRO A 236 -20.63 -3.98 -11.49
N ARG A 237 -21.87 -3.53 -11.36
CA ARG A 237 -22.43 -3.07 -10.08
C ARG A 237 -22.52 -4.23 -9.08
N GLY A 238 -22.29 -3.95 -7.80
CA GLY A 238 -22.35 -4.91 -6.70
C GLY A 238 -21.03 -5.05 -5.95
N VAL A 239 -20.97 -6.06 -5.06
CA VAL A 239 -19.79 -6.35 -4.26
C VAL A 239 -18.69 -6.95 -5.13
N ARG A 240 -17.50 -6.37 -5.07
CA ARG A 240 -16.29 -6.84 -5.73
C ARG A 240 -15.42 -7.67 -4.81
N ALA A 241 -15.22 -7.17 -3.60
CA ALA A 241 -14.24 -7.70 -2.68
C ALA A 241 -14.64 -7.45 -1.22
N ILE A 242 -14.13 -8.31 -0.35
CA ILE A 242 -14.26 -8.20 1.09
C ILE A 242 -12.86 -8.24 1.69
N ALA A 243 -12.48 -7.18 2.39
CA ALA A 243 -11.26 -7.13 3.18
C ALA A 243 -11.61 -7.18 4.67
N HIS A 244 -10.66 -7.62 5.50
CA HIS A 244 -10.82 -7.57 6.94
C HIS A 244 -9.52 -7.17 7.63
N LYS A 245 -9.66 -6.38 8.70
CA LYS A 245 -8.59 -5.98 9.61
C LYS A 245 -8.95 -6.52 11.00
N ALA A 246 -8.19 -7.52 11.47
CA ALA A 246 -8.38 -8.13 12.78
C ALA A 246 -7.52 -7.41 13.85
N GLY A 247 -7.83 -7.66 15.12
CA GLY A 247 -7.07 -7.08 16.24
C GLY A 247 -7.39 -5.62 16.50
N VAL A 248 -8.56 -5.16 16.07
CA VAL A 248 -9.01 -3.78 16.21
C VAL A 248 -9.61 -3.59 17.60
N ILE A 249 -9.35 -2.44 18.22
CA ILE A 249 -10.00 -1.97 19.44
C ILE A 249 -11.13 -1.02 19.06
N VAL A 250 -12.29 -1.15 19.71
CA VAL A 250 -13.39 -0.20 19.60
C VAL A 250 -13.50 0.55 20.91
N ILE A 251 -13.38 1.87 20.85
CA ILE A 251 -13.63 2.77 21.96
C ILE A 251 -14.99 3.42 21.75
N ARG A 252 -15.87 3.31 22.74
CA ARG A 252 -17.16 3.99 22.77
C ARG A 252 -17.16 5.03 23.88
N ILE A 253 -17.50 6.26 23.54
CA ILE A 253 -17.61 7.37 24.47
C ILE A 253 -19.07 7.82 24.47
N THR A 254 -19.70 7.77 25.64
CA THR A 254 -21.07 8.25 25.84
C THR A 254 -21.04 9.52 26.68
N SER A 255 -21.60 10.60 26.16
CA SER A 255 -21.61 11.90 26.83
C SER A 255 -22.82 12.73 26.44
N SER A 256 -23.60 13.16 27.44
CA SER A 256 -24.69 14.13 27.24
C SER A 256 -24.18 15.49 26.74
N ARG A 257 -22.89 15.79 26.95
CA ARG A 257 -22.22 16.99 26.43
C ARG A 257 -22.13 17.03 24.90
N MET A 258 -22.45 15.94 24.19
CA MET A 258 -22.56 15.93 22.73
C MET A 258 -23.85 16.57 22.22
N LEU A 259 -24.92 16.59 23.03
CA LEU A 259 -26.23 17.05 22.61
C LEU A 259 -26.23 18.56 22.33
N GLY A 260 -26.44 18.94 21.07
CA GLY A 260 -26.53 20.34 20.64
C GLY A 260 -25.24 21.15 20.84
N ALA A 261 -24.13 20.49 21.17
CA ALA A 261 -22.86 21.14 21.47
C ALA A 261 -21.93 21.16 20.25
N TYR A 262 -21.35 22.32 20.00
CA TYR A 262 -20.24 22.45 19.05
C TYR A 262 -18.91 22.17 19.74
N GLY A 263 -17.95 21.61 19.01
CA GLY A 263 -16.58 21.44 19.49
C GLY A 263 -16.25 20.13 20.21
N PHE A 264 -17.24 19.31 20.60
CA PHE A 264 -16.97 18.01 21.24
C PHE A 264 -16.07 17.12 20.37
N LEU A 265 -16.43 16.93 19.10
CA LEU A 265 -15.63 16.11 18.17
C LEU A 265 -14.25 16.71 17.91
N ARG A 266 -14.11 18.05 17.94
CA ARG A 266 -12.81 18.71 17.81
C ARG A 266 -11.90 18.34 18.99
N THR A 267 -12.37 18.56 20.22
CA THR A 267 -11.61 18.23 21.43
C THR A 267 -11.28 16.75 21.51
N LEU A 268 -12.21 15.88 21.09
CA LEU A 268 -11.96 14.46 20.96
C LEU A 268 -10.80 14.15 20.00
N PHE A 269 -10.82 14.69 18.78
CA PHE A 269 -9.74 14.44 17.80
C PHE A 269 -8.43 15.15 18.15
N GLU A 270 -8.46 16.27 18.89
CA GLU A 270 -7.26 16.91 19.45
C GLU A 270 -6.52 15.98 20.44
N ILE A 271 -7.23 15.13 21.18
CA ILE A 271 -6.61 14.11 22.04
C ILE A 271 -5.86 13.09 21.17
N PHE A 272 -6.53 12.51 20.16
CA PHE A 272 -5.89 11.54 19.27
C PHE A 272 -4.67 12.11 18.52
N ASP A 273 -4.74 13.38 18.10
CA ASP A 273 -3.63 14.06 17.44
C ASP A 273 -2.40 14.23 18.35
N ARG A 274 -2.58 14.66 19.60
CA ARG A 274 -1.49 14.77 20.59
C ARG A 274 -0.77 13.45 20.81
N HIS A 275 -1.52 12.36 20.87
CA HIS A 275 -0.99 11.00 21.04
C HIS A 275 -0.51 10.36 19.73
N ARG A 276 -0.66 11.05 18.59
CA ARG A 276 -0.33 10.55 17.24
C ARG A 276 -1.01 9.23 16.90
N THR A 277 -2.22 9.03 17.42
CA THR A 277 -3.00 7.80 17.26
C THR A 277 -3.95 7.92 16.06
N VAL A 278 -3.84 6.98 15.12
CA VAL A 278 -4.70 6.95 13.94
C VAL A 278 -6.05 6.32 14.27
N VAL A 279 -7.14 6.95 13.81
CA VAL A 279 -8.51 6.44 13.95
C VAL A 279 -8.99 5.90 12.60
N ASP A 280 -9.44 4.65 12.56
CA ASP A 280 -9.86 3.96 11.33
C ASP A 280 -11.32 4.25 10.94
N VAL A 281 -12.26 4.04 11.88
CA VAL A 281 -13.71 4.15 11.65
C VAL A 281 -14.32 4.97 12.77
N VAL A 282 -15.19 5.90 12.38
CA VAL A 282 -15.93 6.76 13.30
C VAL A 282 -17.42 6.56 13.05
N THR A 283 -18.19 6.32 14.10
CA THR A 283 -19.65 6.33 14.06
C THR A 283 -20.20 7.14 15.21
N THR A 284 -21.15 8.04 14.93
CA THR A 284 -21.76 8.90 15.93
C THR A 284 -23.24 8.59 16.08
N SER A 285 -23.73 8.71 17.31
CA SER A 285 -25.14 8.89 17.66
C SER A 285 -25.33 10.31 18.22
N GLU A 286 -26.52 10.64 18.70
CA GLU A 286 -26.79 11.94 19.35
C GLU A 286 -25.99 12.13 20.65
N VAL A 287 -25.71 11.04 21.38
CA VAL A 287 -25.10 11.08 22.73
C VAL A 287 -23.83 10.26 22.84
N SER A 288 -23.38 9.63 21.74
CA SER A 288 -22.20 8.79 21.78
C SER A 288 -21.41 8.79 20.49
N VAL A 289 -20.12 8.49 20.60
CA VAL A 289 -19.22 8.27 19.48
C VAL A 289 -18.50 6.94 19.69
N SER A 290 -18.41 6.14 18.64
CA SER A 290 -17.60 4.93 18.61
C SER A 290 -16.49 5.08 17.57
N LEU A 291 -15.28 4.74 17.99
CA LEU A 291 -14.04 4.91 17.25
C LEU A 291 -13.34 3.56 17.20
N SER A 292 -12.71 3.22 16.08
CA SER A 292 -11.88 2.02 15.98
C SER A 292 -10.41 2.37 15.82
N LEU A 293 -9.56 1.68 16.55
CA LEU A 293 -8.10 1.84 16.58
C LEU A 293 -7.43 0.51 16.25
N ASP A 294 -6.26 0.57 15.62
CA ASP A 294 -5.40 -0.59 15.37
C ASP A 294 -4.17 -0.65 16.27
N ASP A 295 -3.73 0.51 16.77
CA ASP A 295 -2.61 0.64 17.70
C ASP A 295 -3.09 0.69 19.15
N THR A 296 -2.43 -0.09 20.00
CA THR A 296 -2.69 -0.20 21.44
C THR A 296 -1.64 0.50 22.29
N GLU A 297 -0.51 0.92 21.72
CA GLU A 297 0.63 1.47 22.46
C GLU A 297 0.26 2.78 23.20
N ALA A 298 -0.47 3.66 22.53
CA ALA A 298 -0.90 4.94 23.09
C ALA A 298 -2.13 4.83 24.01
N LEU A 299 -2.77 3.66 24.08
CA LEU A 299 -4.06 3.49 24.77
C LEU A 299 -3.99 3.86 26.27
N PRO A 300 -2.98 3.43 27.06
CA PRO A 300 -2.92 3.77 28.49
C PRO A 300 -2.82 5.28 28.77
N ALA A 301 -2.15 6.04 27.88
CA ALA A 301 -2.01 7.48 28.01
C ALA A 301 -3.27 8.24 27.54
N LEU A 302 -4.00 7.66 26.58
CA LEU A 302 -5.15 8.28 25.94
C LEU A 302 -6.45 8.12 26.76
N LEU A 303 -6.61 6.99 27.47
CA LEU A 303 -7.85 6.69 28.21
C LEU A 303 -8.26 7.74 29.27
N PRO A 304 -7.35 8.24 30.14
CA PRO A 304 -7.73 9.23 31.16
C PRO A 304 -8.27 10.53 30.56
N GLU A 305 -7.73 10.96 29.41
CA GLU A 305 -8.21 12.16 28.71
C GLU A 305 -9.59 11.94 28.07
N LEU A 306 -9.86 10.73 27.56
CA LEU A 306 -11.18 10.38 27.04
C LEU A 306 -12.24 10.29 28.14
N GLU A 307 -11.88 9.75 29.31
CA GLU A 307 -12.76 9.64 30.47
C GLU A 307 -13.22 11.01 31.00
N ALA A 308 -12.39 12.05 30.81
CA ALA A 308 -12.78 13.43 31.12
C ALA A 308 -13.91 13.97 30.21
N LEU A 309 -14.09 13.40 29.01
CA LEU A 309 -15.12 13.78 28.05
C LEU A 309 -16.47 13.08 28.29
N GLY A 310 -16.46 11.88 28.88
CA GLY A 310 -17.66 11.09 29.14
C GLY A 310 -17.34 9.66 29.59
N GLN A 311 -18.36 8.82 29.65
CA GLN A 311 -18.19 7.41 29.99
C GLN A 311 -17.54 6.66 28.82
N VAL A 312 -16.40 6.02 29.08
CA VAL A 312 -15.61 5.30 28.08
C VAL A 312 -15.75 3.79 28.27
N GLU A 313 -16.04 3.09 27.18
CA GLU A 313 -16.03 1.63 27.09
C GLU A 313 -15.01 1.20 26.04
N VAL A 314 -14.17 0.22 26.37
CA VAL A 314 -13.11 -0.27 25.50
C VAL A 314 -13.34 -1.75 25.22
N GLU A 315 -13.48 -2.09 23.94
CA GLU A 315 -13.67 -3.47 23.49
C GLU A 315 -12.51 -3.88 22.58
N ALA A 316 -11.70 -4.83 23.03
CA ALA A 316 -10.59 -5.40 22.27
C ALA A 316 -11.00 -6.67 21.50
N GLY A 317 -10.16 -7.11 20.56
CA GLY A 317 -10.36 -8.36 19.81
C GLY A 317 -11.43 -8.26 18.71
N ASN A 318 -11.72 -7.04 18.26
CA ASN A 318 -12.69 -6.80 17.20
C ASN A 318 -12.04 -6.87 15.81
N ALA A 319 -12.88 -6.85 14.78
CA ALA A 319 -12.42 -6.74 13.42
C ALA A 319 -13.30 -5.82 12.58
N ILE A 320 -12.64 -5.10 11.69
CA ILE A 320 -13.30 -4.34 10.63
C ILE A 320 -13.47 -5.26 9.44
N VAL A 321 -14.69 -5.38 8.94
CA VAL A 321 -14.99 -6.04 7.66
C VAL A 321 -15.39 -4.95 6.67
N CYS A 322 -14.56 -4.74 5.66
CA CYS A 322 -14.80 -3.76 4.61
C CYS A 322 -15.31 -4.45 3.36
N VAL A 323 -16.42 -3.93 2.82
CA VAL A 323 -16.99 -4.41 1.56
C VAL A 323 -16.81 -3.33 0.51
N VAL A 324 -16.10 -3.68 -0.55
CA VAL A 324 -15.74 -2.79 -1.65
C VAL A 324 -16.50 -3.21 -2.90
N GLY A 325 -16.99 -2.22 -3.67
CA GLY A 325 -17.61 -2.43 -4.96
C GLY A 325 -18.40 -1.22 -5.46
N ALA A 326 -18.93 -1.33 -6.68
CA ALA A 326 -19.65 -0.24 -7.34
C ALA A 326 -21.15 -0.24 -7.02
N GLY A 327 -21.75 0.93 -6.81
CA GLY A 327 -23.22 1.08 -6.67
C GLY A 327 -23.86 0.47 -5.41
N LEU A 328 -23.07 0.19 -4.37
CA LEU A 328 -23.55 -0.45 -3.12
C LEU A 328 -24.65 0.35 -2.38
N ARG A 329 -24.81 1.66 -2.62
CA ARG A 329 -25.89 2.47 -2.05
C ARG A 329 -27.25 2.28 -2.74
N ARG A 330 -27.26 2.12 -4.07
CA ARG A 330 -28.51 2.06 -4.86
C ARG A 330 -29.13 0.66 -4.90
N SER A 331 -28.32 -0.39 -4.74
CA SER A 331 -28.87 -1.74 -4.59
C SER A 331 -29.53 -1.86 -3.22
N THR A 332 -30.76 -2.37 -3.16
CA THR A 332 -31.52 -2.63 -1.93
C THR A 332 -30.64 -3.44 -0.98
N THR A 333 -30.05 -2.73 -0.01
CA THR A 333 -28.93 -3.19 0.82
C THR A 333 -29.33 -4.34 1.76
N ARG A 334 -30.62 -4.71 1.77
CA ARG A 334 -31.15 -5.89 2.48
C ARG A 334 -30.46 -7.17 2.04
N THR A 335 -30.16 -7.38 0.77
CA THR A 335 -29.60 -8.67 0.31
C THR A 335 -28.10 -8.79 0.64
N THR A 336 -27.33 -7.71 0.48
CA THR A 336 -25.89 -7.69 0.80
C THR A 336 -25.64 -7.75 2.31
N ILE A 337 -26.39 -6.97 3.11
CA ILE A 337 -26.31 -7.04 4.58
C ILE A 337 -26.87 -8.38 5.08
N LYS A 338 -27.95 -8.94 4.50
CA LYS A 338 -28.42 -10.29 4.86
C LYS A 338 -27.37 -11.35 4.52
N ARG A 339 -26.68 -11.26 3.39
CA ARG A 339 -25.63 -12.24 3.00
C ARG A 339 -24.41 -12.14 3.92
N ILE A 340 -24.02 -10.93 4.32
CA ILE A 340 -22.96 -10.74 5.33
C ILE A 340 -23.44 -11.24 6.70
N ARG A 341 -24.66 -10.90 7.14
CA ARG A 341 -25.32 -11.42 8.36
C ARG A 341 -25.49 -12.94 8.37
N CYS A 342 -25.63 -13.57 7.21
CA CYS A 342 -25.84 -15.01 7.08
C CYS A 342 -24.50 -15.78 7.05
N ALA A 343 -23.42 -15.11 6.63
CA ALA A 343 -22.06 -15.65 6.63
C ALA A 343 -21.34 -15.48 7.98
N THR A 344 -21.75 -14.50 8.79
CA THR A 344 -21.24 -14.29 10.15
C THR A 344 -22.25 -14.83 11.15
N SER A 345 -21.81 -15.61 12.16
CA SER A 345 -22.68 -16.07 13.24
C SER A 345 -23.42 -14.92 13.94
N THR A 346 -24.42 -15.29 14.75
CA THR A 346 -25.40 -14.54 15.56
C THR A 346 -24.93 -13.31 16.37
N THR A 347 -23.68 -12.85 16.26
CA THR A 347 -23.17 -11.68 16.96
C THR A 347 -23.61 -10.36 16.32
N ARG A 348 -24.09 -9.42 17.15
CA ARG A 348 -24.48 -8.07 16.73
C ARG A 348 -23.24 -7.26 16.31
N PRO A 349 -23.32 -6.43 15.25
CA PRO A 349 -22.23 -5.52 14.90
C PRO A 349 -22.01 -4.47 16.00
N ALA A 350 -20.73 -4.14 16.27
CA ALA A 350 -20.29 -3.11 17.23
C ALA A 350 -20.77 -1.73 16.80
N ALA A 351 -20.55 -1.48 15.52
CA ALA A 351 -20.71 -0.21 14.83
C ALA A 351 -20.76 -0.49 13.32
N ALA A 352 -21.48 0.34 12.58
CA ALA A 352 -21.52 0.24 11.12
C ALA A 352 -21.37 1.64 10.54
N ALA A 353 -20.37 1.82 9.67
CA ALA A 353 -20.12 3.06 8.96
C ALA A 353 -20.37 2.87 7.46
N SER A 354 -21.04 3.84 6.82
CA SER A 354 -21.19 3.84 5.37
C SER A 354 -20.83 5.21 4.82
N GLY A 355 -19.84 5.24 3.93
CA GLY A 355 -19.31 6.45 3.30
C GLY A 355 -19.34 6.38 1.78
N VAL A 356 -19.18 7.53 1.13
CA VAL A 356 -18.99 7.67 -0.33
C VAL A 356 -17.76 8.52 -0.54
N SER A 357 -16.85 8.07 -1.39
CA SER A 357 -15.90 8.99 -2.01
C SER A 357 -16.67 9.80 -3.05
N LYS A 358 -16.84 11.11 -2.82
CA LYS A 358 -17.64 11.99 -3.69
C LYS A 358 -17.11 12.08 -5.13
N ARG A 359 -15.86 11.66 -5.40
CA ARG A 359 -15.23 11.79 -6.72
C ARG A 359 -15.68 10.74 -7.75
N SER A 360 -16.17 9.56 -7.35
CA SER A 360 -16.36 8.42 -8.28
C SER A 360 -17.79 7.85 -8.33
N GLY A 361 -18.73 8.30 -7.50
CA GLY A 361 -20.05 7.65 -7.38
C GLY A 361 -19.99 6.23 -6.79
N GLU A 362 -18.80 5.77 -6.38
CA GLU A 362 -18.59 4.48 -5.75
C GLU A 362 -19.01 4.53 -4.28
N SER A 363 -19.63 3.44 -3.85
CA SER A 363 -20.27 3.35 -2.55
C SER A 363 -19.48 2.39 -1.67
N ARG A 364 -19.08 2.83 -0.49
CA ARG A 364 -18.32 2.00 0.46
C ARG A 364 -19.21 1.64 1.63
N LYS A 365 -19.01 0.44 2.18
CA LYS A 365 -19.64 0.05 3.45
C LYS A 365 -18.62 -0.70 4.30
N ALA A 366 -18.22 -0.07 5.39
CA ALA A 366 -17.37 -0.66 6.41
C ALA A 366 -18.24 -1.06 7.61
N ILE A 367 -18.21 -2.34 7.98
CA ILE A 367 -18.95 -2.83 9.14
C ILE A 367 -17.91 -3.25 10.18
N VAL A 368 -17.97 -2.64 11.36
CA VAL A 368 -17.13 -3.03 12.50
C VAL A 368 -17.88 -4.10 13.27
N LYS A 369 -17.33 -5.31 13.31
CA LYS A 369 -17.97 -6.45 13.97
C LYS A 369 -17.35 -6.66 15.36
N CYS A 370 -18.20 -6.86 16.37
CA CYS A 370 -17.76 -7.31 17.69
C CYS A 370 -17.52 -8.82 17.73
N GLY A 371 -16.44 -9.22 18.40
CA GLY A 371 -16.27 -10.48 19.14
C GLY A 371 -16.63 -11.80 18.45
N GLY A 372 -15.60 -12.63 18.21
CA GLY A 372 -15.69 -14.05 17.87
C GLY A 372 -14.55 -14.48 16.95
N GLU A 373 -13.93 -15.63 17.21
CA GLU A 373 -12.88 -16.24 16.36
C GLU A 373 -13.26 -16.19 14.88
N LEU A 374 -12.67 -15.25 14.13
CA LEU A 374 -12.89 -15.10 12.68
C LEU A 374 -12.44 -16.33 11.89
N THR A 375 -11.55 -17.15 12.46
CA THR A 375 -11.10 -18.43 11.91
C THR A 375 -12.24 -19.43 11.72
N ARG A 376 -13.39 -19.29 12.40
CA ARG A 376 -14.57 -20.14 12.19
C ARG A 376 -15.62 -19.54 11.25
N HIS A 377 -15.42 -18.34 10.72
CA HIS A 377 -16.42 -17.65 9.89
C HIS A 377 -16.17 -17.88 8.39
N ARG A 378 -16.85 -18.90 7.83
CA ARG A 378 -16.88 -19.14 6.38
C ARG A 378 -17.67 -18.02 5.69
N TYR A 379 -16.99 -17.08 5.05
CA TYR A 379 -17.64 -16.06 4.23
C TYR A 379 -18.23 -16.68 2.95
N ALA A 380 -19.55 -16.89 2.92
CA ALA A 380 -20.25 -17.39 1.73
C ALA A 380 -20.54 -16.24 0.74
N CYS A 381 -19.56 -15.84 -0.06
CA CYS A 381 -19.77 -14.90 -1.17
C CYS A 381 -20.04 -15.68 -2.47
N ARG A 382 -21.27 -16.16 -2.68
CA ARG A 382 -21.69 -16.69 -3.99
C ARG A 382 -21.77 -15.53 -4.98
N SER A 383 -20.93 -15.55 -6.02
CA SER A 383 -21.12 -14.70 -7.19
C SER A 383 -22.42 -15.09 -7.89
N ASN A 384 -23.39 -14.19 -7.94
CA ASN A 384 -24.49 -14.31 -8.89
C ASN A 384 -23.93 -14.00 -10.28
N THR A 385 -23.48 -15.02 -11.02
CA THR A 385 -23.66 -15.02 -12.47
C THR A 385 -25.15 -15.29 -12.71
N LEU A 386 -25.85 -14.33 -13.32
CA LEU A 386 -27.18 -14.56 -13.88
C LEU A 386 -27.08 -15.71 -14.90
N PRO A 387 -28.04 -16.65 -14.97
CA PRO A 387 -28.12 -17.57 -16.09
C PRO A 387 -28.37 -16.76 -17.36
N LEU A 388 -27.54 -16.97 -18.38
CA LEU A 388 -27.81 -16.51 -19.74
C LEU A 388 -29.17 -17.08 -20.18
N PRO A 389 -30.05 -16.29 -20.83
CA PRO A 389 -31.28 -16.84 -21.39
C PRO A 389 -30.90 -17.86 -22.47
N ALA A 390 -31.48 -19.06 -22.35
CA ALA A 390 -31.39 -20.09 -23.37
C ALA A 390 -31.93 -19.53 -24.69
N VAL A 391 -31.05 -19.40 -25.68
CA VAL A 391 -31.45 -19.21 -27.07
C VAL A 391 -32.10 -20.51 -27.51
N THR A 392 -33.43 -20.52 -27.52
CA THR A 392 -34.19 -21.54 -28.23
C THR A 392 -34.08 -21.23 -29.71
N ALA A 393 -33.26 -22.01 -30.41
CA ALA A 393 -33.26 -22.04 -31.86
C ALA A 393 -34.62 -22.59 -32.32
N ARG A 394 -35.43 -21.74 -32.95
CA ARG A 394 -36.47 -22.18 -33.86
C ARG A 394 -35.85 -22.30 -35.25
N SER A 395 -35.73 -23.53 -35.72
CA SER A 395 -36.04 -23.93 -37.10
C SER A 395 -36.83 -25.22 -37.00
#